data_AF-A0A920VMD9-F1
#
_entry.id   AF-A0A920VMD9-F1
#
_cell.length_a   1.000
_cell.length_b   1.000
_cell.length_c   1.000
_cell.angle_alpha   90.00
_cell.angle_beta   90.00
_cell.angle_gamma   90.00
#
_symmetry.space_group_name_H-M   'P 1'
#
loop_
_entity.id
_entity.type
_entity.pdbx_description
1 polymer ?
#
loop_
_entity_poly.entity_id
_entity_poly.type
_entity_poly.pdbx_seq_one_letter_code
_entity_poly.pdbx_strand_id
1 'polypeptide(L)'
;MSLTRDLGERPLTVRILGEDLVLFRDQSGQLGLVHRQCPHRGASLEYGICEERGIRCCYHGWHFDVDGTLLDAPGQPAELNERLKHRVRLGAYPVIEYNGLIFAYLGPPKSVPQFPVFDAMAFGGDDNGALQGAIPV
;
A
#
# COMPACT_ATOMS: atom_id res chain seq x y z
N MET A 1 -1.42 -13.94 -1.81
CA MET A 1 -1.88 -14.03 -0.42
C MET A 1 -0.66 -14.07 0.46
N SER A 2 -0.59 -13.25 1.51
CA SER A 2 0.53 -13.21 2.46
C SER A 2 -0.03 -13.17 3.88
N LEU A 3 0.73 -13.69 4.84
CA LEU A 3 0.38 -13.61 6.25
C LEU A 3 0.93 -12.31 6.83
N THR A 4 0.20 -11.72 7.77
CA THR A 4 0.61 -10.50 8.47
C THR A 4 1.99 -10.64 9.10
N ARG A 5 2.27 -11.81 9.69
CA ARG A 5 3.56 -12.12 10.33
C ARG A 5 4.74 -12.19 9.37
N ASP A 6 4.49 -12.35 8.06
CA ASP A 6 5.55 -12.38 7.05
C ASP A 6 5.99 -10.96 6.66
N LEU A 7 5.22 -9.94 7.06
CA LEU A 7 5.51 -8.54 6.80
C LEU A 7 6.32 -7.93 7.96
N GLY A 8 7.60 -7.67 7.68
CA GLY A 8 8.51 -6.99 8.62
C GLY A 8 8.69 -5.50 8.28
N GLU A 9 9.80 -4.93 8.75
CA GLU A 9 10.17 -3.53 8.45
C GLU A 9 10.50 -3.29 6.97
N ARG A 10 10.90 -4.34 6.25
CA ARG A 10 11.24 -4.24 4.83
C ARG A 10 10.02 -4.57 3.97
N PRO A 11 9.85 -3.87 2.84
CA PRO A 11 8.80 -4.22 1.89
C PRO A 11 8.94 -5.66 1.37
N LEU A 12 7.80 -6.35 1.25
CA LEU A 12 7.71 -7.72 0.73
C LEU A 12 7.30 -7.71 -0.73
N THR A 13 8.02 -8.44 -1.58
CA THR A 13 7.64 -8.59 -2.99
C THR A 13 6.50 -9.59 -3.15
N VAL A 14 5.52 -9.24 -3.98
CA VAL A 14 4.34 -10.07 -4.24
C VAL A 14 4.11 -10.12 -5.75
N ARG A 15 4.01 -11.33 -6.31
CA ARG A 15 3.57 -11.53 -7.69
C ARG A 15 2.18 -12.15 -7.71
N ILE A 16 1.21 -11.46 -8.28
CA ILE A 16 -0.18 -11.91 -8.35
C ILE A 16 -0.82 -11.43 -9.65
N LEU A 17 -1.60 -12.29 -10.32
CA LEU A 17 -2.25 -12.01 -11.62
C LEU A 17 -1.31 -11.43 -12.70
N GLY A 18 -0.01 -11.76 -12.64
CA GLY A 18 0.99 -11.29 -13.59
C GLY A 18 1.65 -9.95 -13.26
N GLU A 19 1.22 -9.29 -12.18
CA GLU A 19 1.76 -8.02 -11.71
C GLU A 19 2.84 -8.21 -10.65
N ASP A 20 3.90 -7.40 -10.72
CA ASP A 20 4.95 -7.33 -9.69
C ASP A 20 4.65 -6.16 -8.75
N LEU A 21 4.32 -6.51 -7.51
CA LEU A 21 3.87 -5.59 -6.48
C LEU A 21 4.81 -5.64 -5.27
N VAL A 22 4.69 -4.62 -4.43
CA VAL A 22 5.37 -4.49 -3.15
C VAL A 22 4.31 -4.24 -2.08
N LEU A 23 4.24 -5.15 -1.12
CA LEU A 23 3.45 -5.04 0.09
C LEU A 23 4.33 -4.44 1.20
N PHE A 24 3.86 -3.43 1.89
CA PHE A 24 4.58 -2.82 3.00
C PHE A 24 3.62 -2.36 4.09
N ARG A 25 4.18 -2.16 5.29
CA ARG A 25 3.51 -1.47 6.39
C ARG A 25 4.30 -0.20 6.68
N ASP A 26 3.63 0.94 6.67
CA ASP A 26 4.26 2.20 7.10
C ASP A 26 4.37 2.27 8.63
N GLN A 27 5.09 3.26 9.16
CA GLN A 27 5.31 3.33 10.61
C GLN A 27 4.05 3.75 11.38
N SER A 28 3.03 4.32 10.70
CA SER A 28 1.70 4.53 11.28
C SER A 28 0.88 3.23 11.41
N GLY A 29 1.33 2.14 10.79
CA GLY A 29 0.70 0.82 10.82
C GLY A 29 -0.21 0.51 9.63
N GLN A 30 -0.35 1.44 8.68
CA GLN A 30 -1.17 1.24 7.48
C GLN A 30 -0.48 0.31 6.48
N LEU A 31 -1.28 -0.50 5.79
CA LEU A 31 -0.82 -1.42 4.75
C LEU A 31 -0.94 -0.77 3.37
N GLY A 32 0.13 -0.85 2.59
CA GLY A 32 0.14 -0.47 1.18
C GLY A 32 0.50 -1.66 0.28
N LEU A 33 -0.22 -1.82 -0.82
CA LEU A 33 0.16 -2.71 -1.91
C LEU A 33 0.30 -1.89 -3.19
N VAL A 34 1.53 -1.70 -3.63
CA VAL A 34 1.86 -0.80 -4.74
C VAL A 34 2.63 -1.51 -5.83
N HIS A 35 2.64 -0.97 -7.06
CA HIS A 35 3.52 -1.47 -8.11
C HIS A 35 4.99 -1.39 -7.69
N ARG A 36 5.77 -2.41 -8.06
CA ARG A 36 7.18 -2.50 -7.67
C ARG A 36 8.02 -1.38 -8.27
N GLN A 37 7.73 -0.94 -9.49
CA GLN A 37 8.55 0.04 -10.20
C GLN A 37 8.10 1.48 -9.89
N CYS A 38 9.02 2.28 -9.36
CA CYS A 38 8.79 3.71 -9.15
C CYS A 38 8.52 4.42 -10.49
N PRO A 39 7.45 5.22 -10.63
CA PRO A 39 7.06 5.85 -11.89
C PRO A 39 8.04 6.91 -12.39
N HIS A 40 9.04 7.31 -11.58
CA HIS A 40 10.07 8.24 -12.01
C HIS A 40 11.04 7.60 -13.02
N ARG A 41 11.74 6.52 -12.62
CA ARG A 41 12.78 5.86 -13.44
C ARG A 41 12.84 4.35 -13.28
N GLY A 42 11.78 3.72 -12.76
CA GLY A 42 11.64 2.27 -12.69
C GLY A 42 12.43 1.58 -11.57
N ALA A 43 13.00 2.33 -10.62
CA ALA A 43 13.67 1.72 -9.47
C ALA A 43 12.69 0.87 -8.66
N SER A 44 13.16 -0.29 -8.19
CA SER A 44 12.36 -1.23 -7.41
C SER A 44 12.11 -0.71 -6.00
N LEU A 45 10.84 -0.60 -5.62
CA LEU A 45 10.39 -0.23 -4.28
C LEU A 45 10.55 -1.36 -3.26
N GLU A 46 10.99 -2.55 -3.66
CA GLU A 46 11.38 -3.61 -2.72
C GLU A 46 12.55 -3.17 -1.82
N TYR A 47 13.35 -2.21 -2.30
CA TYR A 47 14.44 -1.58 -1.55
C TYR A 47 14.04 -0.22 -0.99
N GLY A 48 12.74 0.11 -1.03
CA GLY A 48 12.20 1.33 -0.45
C GLY A 48 12.30 1.33 1.08
N ILE A 49 12.16 2.52 1.65
CA ILE A 49 12.16 2.74 3.10
C ILE A 49 10.74 3.11 3.50
N CYS A 50 10.14 2.33 4.39
CA CYS A 50 8.84 2.67 4.99
C CYS A 50 9.04 3.86 5.94
N GLU A 51 8.31 4.95 5.71
CA GLU A 51 8.34 6.15 6.56
C GLU A 51 7.10 6.19 7.47
N GLU A 52 6.94 7.25 8.25
CA GLU A 52 5.74 7.49 9.06
C GLU A 52 4.45 7.32 8.25
N ARG A 53 4.45 7.82 7.01
CA ARG A 53 3.33 7.73 6.08
C ARG A 53 3.82 7.26 4.73
N GLY A 54 3.55 6.00 4.37
CA GLY A 54 3.91 5.47 3.06
C GLY A 54 5.34 4.97 2.90
N ILE A 55 5.84 4.97 1.66
CA ILE A 55 7.12 4.38 1.26
C ILE A 55 7.96 5.34 0.40
N ARG A 56 9.24 5.48 0.75
CA ARG A 56 10.21 6.29 0.02
C ARG A 56 11.08 5.43 -0.89
N CYS A 57 11.16 5.82 -2.16
CA CYS A 57 12.02 5.20 -3.15
C CYS A 57 13.50 5.45 -2.82
N CYS A 58 14.31 4.40 -2.75
CA CYS A 58 15.73 4.47 -2.42
C CYS A 58 16.60 5.19 -3.47
N TYR A 59 16.07 5.45 -4.68
CA TYR A 59 16.88 6.05 -5.74
C TYR A 59 16.97 7.57 -5.62
N HIS A 60 15.83 8.27 -5.73
CA HIS A 60 15.77 9.74 -5.69
C HIS A 60 14.87 10.25 -4.57
N GLY A 61 14.46 9.39 -3.64
CA GLY A 61 13.66 9.78 -2.50
C GLY A 61 12.21 10.14 -2.82
N TRP A 62 11.69 9.80 -4.00
CA TRP A 62 10.25 10.02 -4.29
C TRP A 62 9.41 9.24 -3.28
N HIS A 63 8.47 9.94 -2.66
CA HIS A 63 7.72 9.46 -1.50
C HIS A 63 6.26 9.26 -1.87
N PHE A 64 5.73 8.07 -1.63
CA PHE A 64 4.37 7.70 -2.01
C PHE A 64 3.60 7.22 -0.79
N ASP A 65 2.33 7.60 -0.70
CA ASP A 65 1.41 7.09 0.30
C ASP A 65 0.98 5.64 -0.02
N VAL A 66 0.27 4.99 0.90
CA VAL A 66 -0.24 3.61 0.74
C VAL A 66 -1.22 3.45 -0.43
N ASP A 67 -1.89 4.53 -0.82
CA ASP A 67 -2.80 4.61 -1.97
C ASP A 67 -2.10 4.98 -3.29
N GLY A 68 -0.76 5.13 -3.27
CA GLY A 68 0.05 5.50 -4.42
C GLY A 68 0.08 7.00 -4.74
N THR A 69 -0.53 7.85 -3.91
CA THR A 69 -0.40 9.30 -4.01
C THR A 69 1.05 9.73 -3.80
N LEU A 70 1.59 10.52 -4.74
CA LEU A 70 2.90 11.14 -4.57
C LEU A 70 2.80 12.21 -3.47
N LEU A 71 3.53 12.02 -2.37
CA LEU A 71 3.60 12.93 -1.23
C LEU A 71 4.71 13.97 -1.40
N ASP A 72 5.82 13.55 -2.00
CA ASP A 72 7.00 14.41 -2.20
C ASP A 72 7.91 13.88 -3.32
N ALA A 73 8.47 14.80 -4.11
CA ALA A 73 9.49 14.52 -5.12
C ALA A 73 10.76 15.36 -4.85
N PRO A 74 11.66 14.89 -3.97
CA PRO A 74 12.90 15.58 -3.66
C PRO A 74 13.74 15.93 -4.90
N GLY A 75 14.44 17.06 -4.82
CA GLY A 75 15.29 17.56 -5.91
C GLY A 75 14.53 18.26 -7.04
N GLN A 76 13.19 18.32 -6.99
CA GLN A 76 12.40 19.14 -7.91
C GLN A 76 12.20 20.56 -7.34
N PRO A 77 12.15 21.61 -8.19
CA PRO A 77 11.71 22.93 -7.76
C PRO A 77 10.33 22.87 -7.08
N ALA A 78 10.09 23.71 -6.07
CA ALA A 78 8.87 23.65 -5.25
C ALA A 78 7.57 23.65 -6.09
N GLU A 79 7.47 24.56 -7.06
CA GLU A 79 6.30 24.65 -7.95
C GLU A 79 6.12 23.38 -8.81
N LEU A 80 7.21 22.76 -9.24
CA LEU A 80 7.13 21.52 -10.01
C LEU A 80 6.75 20.35 -9.10
N ASN A 81 7.30 20.29 -7.88
CA ASN A 81 6.95 19.27 -6.89
C ASN A 81 5.44 19.28 -6.61
N GLU A 82 4.86 20.44 -6.30
CA GLU A 82 3.41 20.56 -6.09
C GLU A 82 2.60 20.12 -7.31
N ARG A 83 3.02 20.50 -8.52
CA ARG A 83 2.35 20.03 -9.74
C ARG A 83 2.45 18.51 -9.94
N LEU A 84 3.58 17.90 -9.59
CA LEU A 84 3.78 16.45 -9.72
C LEU A 84 2.85 15.68 -8.77
N LYS A 85 2.61 16.19 -7.56
CA LYS A 85 1.66 15.60 -6.59
C LYS A 85 0.24 15.49 -7.12
N HIS A 86 -0.12 16.22 -8.16
CA HIS A 86 -1.44 16.11 -8.83
C HIS A 86 -1.42 15.33 -10.15
N ARG A 87 -0.24 15.03 -10.70
CA ARG A 87 -0.10 14.43 -12.04
C ARG A 87 0.49 13.03 -12.04
N VAL A 88 1.25 12.67 -11.01
CA VAL A 88 1.87 11.36 -10.89
C VAL A 88 1.17 10.56 -9.80
N ARG A 89 0.86 9.31 -10.13
CA ARG A 89 0.40 8.30 -9.19
C ARG A 89 1.26 7.06 -9.37
N LEU A 90 1.63 6.45 -8.26
CA LEU A 90 2.08 5.07 -8.23
C LEU A 90 0.82 4.20 -8.27
N GLY A 91 0.80 3.15 -9.09
CA GLY A 91 -0.33 2.24 -9.06
C GLY A 91 -0.39 1.53 -7.69
N ALA A 92 -1.58 1.44 -7.11
CA ALA A 92 -1.80 0.86 -5.81
C ALA A 92 -3.16 0.15 -5.76
N TYR A 93 -3.26 -0.84 -4.88
CA TYR A 93 -4.48 -1.60 -4.65
C TYR A 93 -4.88 -1.48 -3.17
N PRO A 94 -6.19 -1.34 -2.88
CA PRO A 94 -6.66 -1.33 -1.50
C PRO A 94 -6.39 -2.69 -0.85
N VAL A 95 -5.94 -2.64 0.40
CA VAL A 95 -5.56 -3.78 1.21
C VAL A 95 -6.34 -3.75 2.51
N ILE A 96 -6.73 -4.92 2.99
CA ILE A 96 -7.22 -5.08 4.35
C ILE A 96 -6.50 -6.23 5.05
N GLU A 97 -6.38 -6.10 6.36
CA GLU A 97 -5.92 -7.16 7.25
C GLU A 97 -7.13 -7.76 7.97
N TYR A 98 -7.27 -9.08 7.94
CA TYR A 98 -8.35 -9.79 8.63
C TYR A 98 -7.86 -11.16 9.11
N ASN A 99 -7.98 -11.45 10.41
CA ASN A 99 -7.53 -12.69 11.05
C ASN A 99 -6.08 -13.10 10.68
N GLY A 100 -5.16 -12.13 10.68
CA GLY A 100 -3.75 -12.37 10.36
C GLY A 100 -3.47 -12.61 8.87
N LEU A 101 -4.47 -12.49 8.00
CA LEU A 101 -4.33 -12.56 6.55
C LEU A 101 -4.43 -11.18 5.91
N ILE A 102 -3.65 -10.98 4.85
CA ILE A 102 -3.68 -9.75 4.05
C ILE A 102 -4.42 -10.02 2.73
N PHE A 103 -5.51 -9.29 2.52
CA PHE A 103 -6.35 -9.35 1.33
C PHE A 103 -6.20 -8.07 0.52
N ALA A 104 -6.15 -8.20 -0.80
CA ALA A 104 -6.11 -7.06 -1.71
C ALA A 104 -7.20 -7.21 -2.77
N TYR A 105 -7.78 -6.08 -3.18
CA TYR A 105 -8.73 -6.03 -4.28
C TYR A 105 -8.07 -5.45 -5.53
N LEU A 106 -7.87 -6.30 -6.54
CA LEU A 106 -7.21 -5.95 -7.82
C LEU A 106 -8.22 -5.60 -8.93
N GLY A 107 -9.47 -5.31 -8.56
CA GLY A 107 -10.52 -4.91 -9.50
C GLY A 107 -10.60 -3.39 -9.72
N PRO A 108 -11.62 -2.91 -10.45
CA PRO A 108 -11.82 -1.49 -10.70
C PRO A 108 -11.97 -0.68 -9.40
N PRO A 109 -11.19 0.41 -9.18
CA PRO A 109 -11.19 1.16 -7.92
C PRO A 109 -12.55 1.73 -7.48
N LYS A 110 -13.48 1.94 -8.41
CA LYS A 110 -14.84 2.46 -8.12
C LYS A 110 -15.85 1.37 -7.77
N SER A 111 -15.42 0.11 -7.80
CA SER A 111 -16.29 -1.07 -7.67
C SER A 111 -15.81 -2.02 -6.57
N VAL A 112 -15.04 -1.51 -5.60
CA VAL A 112 -14.58 -2.28 -4.45
C VAL A 112 -15.82 -2.78 -3.70
N PRO A 113 -16.06 -4.10 -3.64
CA PRO A 113 -17.19 -4.64 -2.91
C PRO A 113 -16.92 -4.55 -1.41
N GLN A 114 -17.98 -4.64 -0.60
CA GLN A 114 -17.83 -4.89 0.82
C GLN A 114 -17.03 -6.19 1.03
N PHE A 115 -16.11 -6.18 2.00
CA PHE A 115 -15.34 -7.38 2.30
C PHE A 115 -16.27 -8.51 2.77
N PRO A 116 -16.29 -9.66 2.08
CA PRO A 116 -17.18 -10.76 2.45
C PRO A 116 -16.62 -11.47 3.68
N VAL A 117 -17.40 -11.52 4.75
CA VAL A 117 -17.10 -12.36 5.92
C VAL A 117 -17.93 -13.62 5.81
N PHE A 118 -17.27 -14.75 5.58
CA PHE A 118 -17.88 -16.07 5.51
C PHE A 118 -17.91 -16.72 6.90
N ASP A 119 -18.84 -17.64 7.14
CA ASP A 119 -18.99 -18.34 8.43
C ASP A 119 -17.67 -19.00 8.89
N ALA A 120 -16.88 -19.54 7.95
CA ALA A 120 -15.57 -20.13 8.21
C ALA A 120 -14.47 -19.11 8.61
N MET A 121 -14.78 -17.81 8.55
CA MET A 121 -13.89 -16.71 8.95
C MET A 121 -14.42 -15.99 10.20
N ALA A 122 -15.60 -16.35 10.69
CA ALA A 122 -16.24 -15.82 11.88
C ALA A 122 -15.91 -16.68 13.11
N PHE A 123 -14.62 -16.91 13.38
CA PHE A 123 -14.20 -17.51 14.64
C PHE A 123 -13.99 -16.39 15.67
N GLY A 124 -14.78 -16.41 16.74
CA GLY A 124 -14.63 -15.48 17.87
C GLY A 124 -13.30 -15.73 18.59
N GLY A 125 -12.41 -14.76 18.49
CA GLY A 125 -11.15 -14.67 19.21
C GLY A 125 -10.74 -13.21 19.30
N ASP A 126 -10.66 -12.74 20.55
CA ASP A 126 -10.06 -11.49 21.04
C ASP A 126 -10.34 -10.14 20.34
N ASP A 127 -11.27 -9.41 20.99
CA ASP A 127 -11.48 -7.97 20.99
C ASP A 127 -10.18 -7.14 21.09
N ASN A 128 -9.43 -6.98 19.98
CA ASN A 128 -8.36 -5.96 19.87
C ASN A 128 -8.07 -5.50 18.42
N GLY A 129 -9.11 -5.42 17.60
CA GLY A 129 -9.04 -4.82 16.29
C GLY A 129 -10.39 -4.27 15.93
N ALA A 130 -10.76 -3.15 16.56
CA ALA A 130 -11.90 -2.37 16.11
C ALA A 130 -11.86 -2.30 14.57
N LEU A 131 -13.03 -2.48 13.94
CA LEU A 131 -13.29 -2.02 12.58
C LEU A 131 -13.16 -0.48 12.60
N GLN A 132 -11.95 0.02 12.82
CA GLN A 132 -11.64 1.43 12.95
C GLN A 132 -11.43 1.94 11.53
N GLY A 133 -12.54 2.30 10.91
CA GLY A 133 -12.56 2.79 9.55
C GLY A 133 -13.83 2.34 8.87
N ALA A 134 -14.94 2.97 9.23
CA ALA A 134 -16.03 3.11 8.28
C ALA A 134 -15.44 3.69 6.99
N ILE A 135 -15.35 2.88 5.94
CA ILE A 135 -15.10 3.40 4.60
C ILE A 135 -16.37 4.16 4.23
N PRO A 136 -16.32 5.50 4.09
CA PRO A 136 -17.49 6.23 3.63
C PRO A 136 -17.79 5.79 2.19
N VAL A 137 -19.08 5.65 1.93
CA VAL A 137 -19.68 5.40 0.61
C VAL A 137 -19.18 6.42 -0.43
#